data_AF-A0A812X7Z0-F1
#
_entry.id   AF-A0A812X7Z0-F1
#
_cell.length_a   1.000
_cell.length_b   1.000
_cell.length_c   1.000
_cell.angle_alpha   90.00
_cell.angle_beta   90.00
_cell.angle_gamma   90.00
#
_symmetry.space_group_name_H-M   'P 1'
#
loop_
_entity.id
_entity.type
_entity.pdbx_description
1 polymer ?
#
loop_
_entity_poly.entity_id
_entity_poly.type
_entity_poly.pdbx_seq_one_letter_code
_entity_poly.pdbx_strand_id
1 'polypeptide(L)'
;VVKPRHAASGQGLSLLRPGTTTLTEAVHAALEVECKRGETWQLYQVPRGVGVEVLYPSLRASSKEPERPLELKLQTIWGVVVGGTIHTSQEVWITSSGHVVRSNHGKNCAIRRRYGPLPPWILDGSLEKIIQEHWSFLVSESEAIARRWGLDEVRVDWFLGCETLGPRICEVTWMGTGDRLPKQLQLPVAE
;
A
#
# COMPACT_ATOMS: atom_id res chain seq x y z
N VAL A 1 -12.92 -5.60 -5.14
CA VAL A 1 -13.13 -4.88 -3.86
C VAL A 1 -13.62 -3.49 -4.17
N VAL A 2 -14.59 -3.01 -3.41
CA VAL A 2 -15.12 -1.65 -3.48
C VAL A 2 -14.73 -0.93 -2.20
N LYS A 3 -14.15 0.27 -2.30
CA LYS A 3 -13.66 1.03 -1.14
C LYS A 3 -13.92 2.53 -1.31
N PRO A 4 -14.33 3.24 -0.25
CA PRO A 4 -14.34 4.71 -0.25
C PRO A 4 -12.94 5.29 -0.49
N ARG A 5 -12.88 6.38 -1.25
CA ARG A 5 -11.65 7.18 -1.41
C ARG A 5 -11.33 7.98 -0.16
N HIS A 6 -12.37 8.41 0.55
CA HIS A 6 -12.34 9.40 1.64
C HIS A 6 -12.33 8.79 3.05
N ALA A 7 -11.98 7.52 3.19
CA ALA A 7 -11.92 6.86 4.48
C ALA A 7 -10.61 6.08 4.66
N ALA A 8 -10.21 5.92 5.91
CA ALA A 8 -8.99 5.22 6.28
C ALA A 8 -9.00 3.73 5.88
N SER A 9 -7.83 3.09 5.97
CA SER A 9 -7.65 1.66 5.70
C SER A 9 -8.70 0.79 6.40
N GLY A 10 -9.37 -0.07 5.63
CA GLY A 10 -10.36 -1.04 6.13
C GLY A 10 -11.77 -0.51 6.38
N GLN A 11 -12.03 0.80 6.30
CA GLN A 11 -13.38 1.35 6.48
C GLN A 11 -14.19 1.25 5.18
N GLY A 12 -15.46 0.86 5.28
CA GLY A 12 -16.36 0.84 4.12
C GLY A 12 -16.00 -0.17 3.03
N LEU A 13 -15.12 -1.12 3.34
CA LEU A 13 -14.66 -2.12 2.40
C LEU A 13 -15.77 -3.13 2.09
N SER A 14 -16.05 -3.33 0.81
CA SER A 14 -16.90 -4.44 0.36
C SER A 14 -16.13 -5.41 -0.53
N LEU A 15 -16.17 -6.68 -0.16
CA LEU A 15 -15.63 -7.78 -0.96
C LEU A 15 -16.74 -8.31 -1.87
N LEU A 16 -16.64 -8.02 -3.16
CA LEU A 16 -17.54 -8.60 -4.15
C LEU A 16 -17.18 -10.08 -4.32
N ARG A 17 -18.01 -10.97 -3.77
CA ARG A 17 -17.95 -12.41 -4.04
C ARG A 17 -19.14 -12.81 -4.90
N PRO A 18 -18.98 -13.79 -5.82
CA PRO A 18 -20.10 -14.30 -6.60
C PRO A 18 -21.30 -14.62 -5.70
N GLY A 19 -22.47 -14.04 -6.03
CA GLY A 19 -23.74 -14.33 -5.36
C GLY A 19 -24.00 -13.66 -4.00
N THR A 20 -23.16 -12.72 -3.54
CA THR A 20 -23.30 -12.13 -2.18
C THR A 20 -23.79 -10.69 -2.17
N THR A 21 -23.17 -9.81 -2.93
CA THR A 21 -23.46 -8.37 -2.94
C THR A 21 -23.25 -7.86 -4.35
N THR A 22 -24.20 -7.08 -4.85
CA THR A 22 -24.05 -6.45 -6.17
C THR A 22 -23.01 -5.34 -6.12
N LEU A 23 -22.37 -5.05 -7.25
CA LEU A 23 -21.45 -3.92 -7.35
C LEU A 23 -22.12 -2.61 -6.93
N THR A 24 -23.38 -2.40 -7.34
CA THR A 24 -24.15 -1.20 -7.05
C THR A 24 -24.37 -1.01 -5.55
N GLU A 25 -24.80 -2.05 -4.82
CA GLU A 25 -24.98 -2.00 -3.36
C GLU A 25 -23.66 -1.69 -2.65
N ALA A 26 -22.57 -2.34 -3.06
CA ALA A 26 -21.25 -2.11 -2.50
C ALA A 26 -20.75 -0.66 -2.74
N VAL A 27 -21.04 -0.09 -3.91
CA VAL A 27 -20.71 1.30 -4.24
C VAL A 27 -21.51 2.27 -3.38
N HIS A 28 -22.83 2.06 -3.24
CA HIS A 28 -23.66 2.89 -2.36
C HIS A 28 -23.17 2.83 -0.91
N ALA A 29 -22.93 1.62 -0.38
CA ALA A 29 -22.39 1.44 0.96
C ALA A 29 -21.06 2.17 1.16
N ALA A 30 -20.16 2.13 0.17
CA ALA A 30 -18.88 2.84 0.22
C ALA A 30 -19.05 4.37 0.20
N LEU A 31 -20.00 4.92 -0.56
CA LEU A 31 -20.25 6.37 -0.63
C LEU A 31 -20.81 6.96 0.67
N GLU A 32 -21.56 6.16 1.42
CA GLU A 32 -22.17 6.56 2.70
C GLU A 32 -21.21 6.46 3.89
N VAL A 33 -20.01 5.88 3.71
CA VAL A 33 -19.04 5.75 4.79
C VAL A 33 -18.57 7.13 5.23
N GLU A 34 -18.68 7.43 6.52
CA GLU A 34 -18.11 8.63 7.10
C GLU A 34 -16.70 8.38 7.61
N CYS A 35 -15.83 9.39 7.47
CA CYS A 35 -14.51 9.36 8.07
C CYS A 35 -14.65 9.35 9.61
N LYS A 36 -14.17 8.29 10.27
CA LYS A 36 -14.28 8.16 11.73
C LYS A 36 -13.63 9.34 12.45
N ARG A 37 -14.26 9.75 13.56
CA ARG A 37 -13.71 10.78 14.44
C ARG A 37 -12.34 10.36 14.98
N GLY A 38 -11.35 11.22 14.85
CA GLY A 38 -9.97 10.98 15.30
C GLY A 38 -9.04 10.42 14.22
N GLU A 39 -9.53 10.20 13.01
CA GLU A 39 -8.69 10.01 11.83
C GLU A 39 -7.94 11.30 11.48
N THR A 40 -6.91 11.19 10.64
CA THR A 40 -6.12 12.35 10.21
C THR A 40 -7.01 13.37 9.47
N TRP A 41 -6.86 14.66 9.79
CA TRP A 41 -7.74 15.71 9.29
C TRP A 41 -7.79 15.78 7.75
N GLN A 42 -6.70 15.36 7.10
CA GLN A 42 -6.57 15.31 5.65
C GLN A 42 -7.62 14.37 5.04
N LEU A 43 -8.00 13.26 5.70
CA LEU A 43 -9.00 12.32 5.18
C LEU A 43 -10.37 13.00 4.97
N TYR A 44 -10.66 14.05 5.72
CA TYR A 44 -11.86 14.86 5.56
C TYR A 44 -11.84 15.79 4.34
N GLN A 45 -10.67 16.00 3.72
CA GLN A 45 -10.50 16.84 2.53
C GLN A 45 -10.63 16.03 1.23
N VAL A 46 -10.62 14.69 1.31
CA VAL A 46 -10.74 13.85 0.12
C VAL A 46 -12.17 13.92 -0.42
N PRO A 47 -12.36 14.27 -1.70
CA PRO A 47 -13.68 14.23 -2.31
C PRO A 47 -14.31 12.85 -2.18
N ARG A 48 -15.58 12.81 -1.77
CA ARG A 48 -16.32 11.55 -1.69
C ARG A 48 -16.25 10.82 -3.04
N GLY A 49 -16.12 9.52 -2.97
CA GLY A 49 -16.12 8.66 -4.14
C GLY A 49 -15.59 7.28 -3.82
N VAL A 50 -15.48 6.45 -4.85
CA VAL A 50 -15.21 5.03 -4.68
C VAL A 50 -14.13 4.59 -5.66
N GLY A 51 -13.22 3.76 -5.16
CA GLY A 51 -12.30 2.97 -5.95
C GLY A 51 -12.76 1.53 -6.03
N VAL A 52 -12.58 0.91 -7.21
CA VAL A 52 -12.90 -0.49 -7.45
C VAL A 52 -11.67 -1.19 -8.02
N GLU A 53 -11.13 -2.15 -7.28
CA GLU A 53 -9.91 -2.87 -7.69
C GLU A 53 -10.01 -4.36 -7.34
N VAL A 54 -9.33 -5.20 -8.11
CA VAL A 54 -9.17 -6.62 -7.77
C VAL A 54 -8.09 -6.73 -6.71
N LEU A 55 -8.47 -7.11 -5.49
CA LEU A 55 -7.54 -7.25 -4.37
C LEU A 55 -7.50 -8.69 -3.88
N TYR A 56 -6.32 -9.09 -3.43
CA TYR A 56 -6.04 -10.35 -2.76
C TYR A 56 -5.81 -10.06 -1.28
N PRO A 57 -6.85 -10.16 -0.43
CA PRO A 57 -6.71 -9.85 0.99
C PRO A 57 -5.80 -10.88 1.68
N SER A 58 -4.94 -10.43 2.59
CA SER A 58 -4.32 -11.33 3.60
C SER A 58 -5.39 -11.71 4.61
N LEU A 59 -6.26 -12.64 4.23
CA LEU A 59 -7.27 -13.16 5.15
C LEU A 59 -6.53 -13.90 6.27
N ARG A 60 -6.36 -13.22 7.41
CA ARG A 60 -5.88 -13.74 8.70
C ARG A 60 -4.38 -13.90 8.90
N ALA A 61 -3.53 -13.57 7.92
CA ALA A 61 -2.07 -13.62 8.12
C ALA A 61 -1.64 -12.53 9.12
N SER A 62 -1.27 -12.95 10.33
CA SER A 62 -0.72 -12.05 11.35
C SER A 62 0.63 -11.50 10.90
N SER A 63 0.97 -10.28 11.32
CA SER A 63 2.34 -9.76 11.14
C SER A 63 3.40 -10.62 11.84
N LYS A 64 2.98 -11.51 12.74
CA LYS A 64 3.83 -12.46 13.48
C LYS A 64 4.03 -13.80 12.76
N GLU A 65 3.34 -14.05 11.65
CA GLU A 65 3.50 -15.30 10.91
C GLU A 65 4.77 -15.25 10.03
N PRO A 66 5.66 -16.25 10.15
CA PRO A 66 6.94 -16.26 9.43
C PRO A 66 6.77 -16.47 7.92
N GLU A 67 5.67 -17.09 7.49
CA GLU A 67 5.36 -17.38 6.08
C GLU A 67 4.41 -16.35 5.44
N ARG A 68 4.18 -15.21 6.09
CA ARG A 68 3.31 -14.18 5.52
C ARG A 68 3.87 -13.67 4.20
N PRO A 69 3.00 -13.39 3.20
CA PRO A 69 3.45 -12.81 1.95
C PRO A 69 4.24 -11.52 2.17
N LEU A 70 5.29 -11.32 1.38
CA LEU A 70 6.06 -10.09 1.40
C LEU A 70 5.19 -8.94 0.94
N GLU A 71 5.11 -7.89 1.74
CA GLU A 71 4.22 -6.76 1.46
C GLU A 71 5.04 -5.54 1.08
N LEU A 72 4.93 -5.09 -0.16
CA LEU A 72 5.53 -3.85 -0.64
C LEU A 72 4.48 -2.75 -0.68
N LYS A 73 4.70 -1.69 0.09
CA LYS A 73 3.82 -0.51 0.15
C LYS A 73 4.37 0.58 -0.75
N LEU A 74 3.92 0.62 -2.01
CA LEU A 74 4.31 1.64 -2.98
C LEU A 74 3.56 2.94 -2.74
N GLN A 75 4.28 4.05 -2.79
CA GLN A 75 3.78 5.40 -2.65
C GLN A 75 3.74 6.06 -4.02
N THR A 76 2.56 6.51 -4.41
CA THR A 76 2.30 7.25 -5.64
C THR A 76 1.88 8.67 -5.26
N ILE A 77 2.62 9.66 -5.74
CA ILE A 77 2.38 11.09 -5.47
C ILE A 77 2.23 11.80 -6.82
N TRP A 78 1.17 12.56 -6.96
CA TRP A 78 0.71 13.20 -8.20
C TRP A 78 0.71 12.24 -9.40
N GLY A 79 0.27 11.00 -9.15
CA GLY A 79 0.19 9.96 -10.18
C GLY A 79 1.53 9.32 -10.57
N VAL A 80 2.62 9.60 -9.85
CA VAL A 80 3.96 9.03 -10.11
C VAL A 80 4.45 8.23 -8.91
N VAL A 81 5.01 7.04 -9.14
CA VAL A 81 5.61 6.25 -8.05
C VAL A 81 6.91 6.88 -7.58
N VAL A 82 6.96 7.25 -6.30
CA VAL A 82 8.15 7.86 -5.67
C VAL A 82 9.01 6.84 -4.92
N GLY A 83 8.49 5.63 -4.73
CA GLY A 83 9.17 4.51 -4.07
C GLY A 83 8.24 3.75 -3.14
N GLY A 84 8.79 2.93 -2.25
CA GLY A 84 7.98 2.21 -1.29
C GLY A 84 8.76 1.51 -0.20
N THR A 85 8.04 1.02 0.81
CA THR A 85 8.64 0.31 1.94
C THR A 85 8.24 -1.15 1.94
N ILE A 86 9.17 -2.01 2.32
CA ILE A 86 8.83 -3.39 2.66
C ILE A 86 8.24 -3.44 4.06
N HIS A 87 7.01 -3.94 4.12
CA HIS A 87 6.16 -3.93 5.29
C HIS A 87 6.05 -2.52 5.90
N THR A 88 5.65 -2.43 7.16
CA THR A 88 5.66 -1.18 7.94
C THR A 88 7.04 -0.88 8.54
N SER A 89 8.07 -1.70 8.25
CA SER A 89 9.35 -1.69 8.97
C SER A 89 10.20 -0.44 8.72
N GLN A 90 10.06 0.20 7.55
CA GLN A 90 10.96 1.27 7.05
C GLN A 90 12.46 0.90 7.03
N GLU A 91 12.83 -0.35 7.32
CA GLU A 91 14.20 -0.84 7.30
C GLU A 91 14.70 -1.02 5.85
N VAL A 92 13.77 -1.27 4.93
CA VAL A 92 14.05 -1.39 3.50
C VAL A 92 13.13 -0.44 2.72
N TRP A 93 13.77 0.43 1.94
CA TRP A 93 13.14 1.34 0.99
C TRP A 93 13.47 0.89 -0.43
N ILE A 94 12.50 0.95 -1.34
CA ILE A 94 12.72 0.79 -2.78
C ILE A 94 12.53 2.14 -3.43
N THR A 95 13.54 2.63 -4.15
CA THR A 95 13.48 3.92 -4.84
C THR A 95 12.49 3.88 -6.01
N SER A 96 12.13 5.06 -6.54
CA SER A 96 11.32 5.16 -7.78
C SER A 96 11.93 4.41 -8.98
N SER A 97 13.25 4.24 -9.02
CA SER A 97 13.95 3.47 -10.05
C SER A 97 14.07 1.98 -9.75
N GLY A 98 13.53 1.50 -8.62
CA GLY A 98 13.56 0.08 -8.25
C GLY A 98 14.83 -0.36 -7.51
N HIS A 99 15.67 0.57 -7.04
CA HIS A 99 16.83 0.20 -6.22
C HIS A 99 16.42 -0.07 -4.78
N VAL A 100 16.93 -1.16 -4.22
CA VAL A 100 16.72 -1.53 -2.82
C VAL A 100 17.75 -0.82 -1.94
N VAL A 101 17.29 0.08 -1.09
CA VAL A 101 18.07 0.82 -0.11
C VAL A 101 17.74 0.28 1.28
N ARG A 102 18.74 -0.30 1.93
CA ARG A 102 18.62 -0.80 3.30
C ARG A 102 19.09 0.30 4.26
N SER A 103 18.24 0.65 5.23
CA SER A 103 18.64 1.55 6.30
C SER A 103 19.04 0.75 7.53
N ASN A 104 20.15 1.14 8.16
CA ASN A 104 20.54 0.64 9.47
C ASN A 104 19.71 1.27 10.61
N HIS A 105 18.54 1.84 10.33
CA HIS A 105 17.63 2.40 11.34
C HIS A 105 16.97 1.32 12.23
N GLY A 106 17.55 0.12 12.29
CA GLY A 106 17.17 -1.04 13.12
C GLY A 106 17.12 -0.82 14.63
N LYS A 107 17.03 0.43 15.09
CA LYS A 107 16.70 0.84 16.46
C LYS A 107 15.30 1.42 16.62
N ASN A 108 14.46 1.45 15.58
CA ASN A 108 13.06 1.87 15.73
C ASN A 108 12.24 0.76 16.44
N CYS A 109 12.55 0.58 17.71
CA CYS A 109 12.14 -0.54 18.55
C CYS A 109 10.62 -0.66 18.71
N ALA A 110 9.86 0.41 18.46
CA ALA A 110 8.40 0.41 18.51
C ALA A 110 7.78 -0.35 17.32
N ILE A 111 8.24 -0.08 16.09
CA ILE A 111 7.72 -0.72 14.87
C ILE A 111 8.10 -2.20 14.85
N ARG A 112 9.37 -2.51 15.15
CA ARG A 112 9.85 -3.90 15.22
C ARG A 112 9.15 -4.71 16.31
N ARG A 113 8.83 -4.10 17.47
CA ARG A 113 8.01 -4.75 18.51
C ARG A 113 6.59 -5.07 18.04
N ARG A 114 6.00 -4.21 17.21
CA ARG A 114 4.61 -4.36 16.74
C ARG A 114 4.48 -5.34 15.57
N TYR A 115 5.44 -5.31 14.63
CA TYR A 115 5.33 -6.03 13.36
C TYR A 115 6.35 -7.14 13.17
N GLY A 116 7.28 -7.34 14.12
CA GLY A 116 8.33 -8.34 14.03
C GLY A 116 9.52 -7.91 13.16
N PRO A 117 10.59 -8.72 13.12
CA PRO A 117 11.71 -8.51 12.22
C PRO A 117 11.31 -8.79 10.75
N LEU A 118 12.09 -8.26 9.82
CA LEU A 118 12.02 -8.69 8.42
C LEU A 118 12.40 -10.18 8.29
N PRO A 119 11.70 -10.94 7.44
CA PRO A 119 12.12 -12.29 7.07
C PRO A 119 13.58 -12.35 6.60
N PRO A 120 14.40 -13.32 7.04
CA PRO A 120 15.82 -13.40 6.70
C PRO A 120 16.12 -13.46 5.20
N TRP A 121 15.25 -14.10 4.43
CA TRP A 121 15.39 -14.24 2.98
C TRP A 121 15.27 -12.90 2.22
N ILE A 122 14.72 -11.85 2.84
CA ILE A 122 14.73 -10.50 2.24
C ILE A 122 16.15 -9.94 2.18
N LEU A 123 17.05 -10.45 3.03
CA LEU A 123 18.41 -9.98 3.18
C LEU A 123 19.41 -10.71 2.27
N ASP A 124 19.00 -11.77 1.58
CA ASP A 124 19.89 -12.63 0.77
C ASP A 124 19.98 -12.25 -0.72
N GLY A 125 19.35 -11.16 -1.14
CA GLY A 125 19.32 -10.71 -2.54
C GLY A 125 18.09 -11.16 -3.33
N SER A 126 17.24 -12.04 -2.77
CA SER A 126 15.99 -12.48 -3.42
C SER A 126 15.03 -11.32 -3.66
N LEU A 127 15.01 -10.32 -2.77
CA LEU A 127 14.18 -9.12 -2.94
C LEU A 127 14.58 -8.35 -4.20
N GLU A 128 15.86 -8.09 -4.40
CA GLU A 128 16.38 -7.37 -5.56
C GLU A 128 15.97 -8.04 -6.86
N LYS A 129 16.04 -9.37 -6.93
CA LYS A 129 15.63 -10.13 -8.10
C LYS A 129 14.12 -9.95 -8.38
N ILE A 130 13.27 -10.10 -7.36
CA ILE A 130 11.82 -9.91 -7.47
C ILE A 130 11.49 -8.48 -7.92
N ILE A 131 12.17 -7.48 -7.35
CA ILE A 131 11.97 -6.08 -7.73
C ILE A 131 12.41 -5.88 -9.18
N GLN A 132 13.60 -6.30 -9.58
CA GLN A 132 14.09 -6.15 -10.96
C GLN A 132 13.13 -6.79 -11.98
N GLU A 133 12.58 -7.96 -11.67
CA GLU A 133 11.67 -8.68 -12.54
C GLU A 133 10.32 -7.97 -12.71
N HIS A 134 9.78 -7.40 -11.63
CA HIS A 134 8.41 -6.90 -11.61
C HIS A 134 8.27 -5.38 -11.51
N TRP A 135 9.36 -4.62 -11.36
CA TRP A 135 9.30 -3.19 -11.04
C TRP A 135 8.47 -2.39 -12.05
N SER A 136 8.71 -2.59 -13.34
CA SER A 136 7.99 -1.86 -14.39
C SER A 136 6.48 -2.11 -14.32
N PHE A 137 6.06 -3.33 -14.00
CA PHE A 137 4.64 -3.67 -13.84
C PHE A 137 4.06 -3.01 -12.60
N LEU A 138 4.75 -3.12 -11.46
CA LEU A 138 4.34 -2.54 -10.18
C LEU A 138 4.15 -1.02 -10.28
N VAL A 139 5.09 -0.33 -10.93
CA VAL A 139 5.03 1.12 -11.17
C VAL A 139 3.86 1.46 -12.06
N SER A 140 3.81 0.87 -13.27
CA SER A 140 2.75 1.16 -14.26
C SER A 140 1.36 0.97 -13.67
N GLU A 141 1.13 -0.13 -12.95
CA GLU A 141 -0.18 -0.43 -12.40
C GLU A 141 -0.53 0.46 -11.20
N SER A 142 0.45 0.79 -10.35
CA SER A 142 0.21 1.71 -9.22
C SER A 142 -0.14 3.13 -9.70
N GLU A 143 0.55 3.63 -10.73
CA GLU A 143 0.24 4.92 -11.35
C GLU A 143 -1.10 4.90 -12.10
N ALA A 144 -1.44 3.78 -12.74
CA ALA A 144 -2.75 3.61 -13.36
C ALA A 144 -3.87 3.65 -12.32
N ILE A 145 -3.70 2.98 -11.16
CA ILE A 145 -4.65 3.02 -10.04
C ILE A 145 -4.82 4.45 -9.53
N ALA A 146 -3.73 5.17 -9.27
CA ALA A 146 -3.80 6.55 -8.77
C ALA A 146 -4.59 7.46 -9.73
N ARG A 147 -4.35 7.33 -11.04
CA ARG A 147 -5.10 8.05 -12.08
C ARG A 147 -6.58 7.65 -12.12
N ARG A 148 -6.89 6.34 -12.08
CA ARG A 148 -8.28 5.83 -12.06
C ARG A 148 -9.06 6.33 -10.84
N TRP A 149 -8.41 6.37 -9.68
CA TRP A 149 -9.03 6.82 -8.44
C TRP A 149 -9.13 8.35 -8.36
N GLY A 150 -8.37 9.08 -9.19
CA GLY A 150 -8.34 10.54 -9.21
C GLY A 150 -7.83 11.10 -7.89
N LEU A 151 -6.76 10.52 -7.36
CA LEU A 151 -6.17 10.88 -6.07
C LEU A 151 -4.71 11.22 -6.24
N ASP A 152 -4.30 12.36 -5.68
CA ASP A 152 -2.91 12.83 -5.76
C ASP A 152 -1.96 11.96 -4.95
N GLU A 153 -2.39 11.40 -3.82
CA GLU A 153 -1.51 10.64 -2.92
C GLU A 153 -2.09 9.28 -2.57
N VAL A 154 -1.60 8.24 -3.25
CA VAL A 154 -2.09 6.87 -3.13
C VAL A 154 -0.99 5.93 -2.72
N ARG A 155 -1.26 5.10 -1.71
CA ARG A 155 -0.47 3.92 -1.37
C ARG A 155 -1.09 2.69 -2.01
N VAL A 156 -0.30 1.92 -2.75
CA VAL A 156 -0.70 0.63 -3.29
C VAL A 156 0.17 -0.43 -2.62
N ASP A 157 -0.48 -1.33 -1.89
CA ASP A 157 0.19 -2.41 -1.18
C ASP A 157 0.11 -3.68 -2.02
N TRP A 158 1.26 -4.31 -2.20
CA TRP A 158 1.46 -5.46 -3.07
C TRP A 158 1.97 -6.65 -2.27
N PHE A 159 1.42 -7.82 -2.51
CA PHE A 159 2.04 -9.09 -2.14
C PHE A 159 3.02 -9.53 -3.21
N LEU A 160 4.23 -9.90 -2.77
CA LEU A 160 5.34 -10.37 -3.58
C LEU A 160 5.81 -11.76 -3.14
N GLY A 161 6.56 -12.45 -4.00
CA GLY A 161 7.26 -13.70 -3.67
C GLY A 161 6.47 -14.99 -3.89
N CYS A 162 5.31 -14.95 -4.57
CA CYS A 162 4.59 -16.16 -4.99
C CYS A 162 4.80 -16.40 -6.48
N GLU A 163 5.64 -17.37 -6.86
CA GLU A 163 5.98 -17.65 -8.26
C GLU A 163 4.75 -17.99 -9.12
N THR A 164 3.78 -18.72 -8.57
CA THR A 164 2.58 -19.14 -9.30
C THR A 164 1.63 -17.99 -9.61
N LEU A 165 1.53 -17.01 -8.71
CA LEU A 165 0.49 -15.97 -8.75
C LEU A 165 1.05 -14.58 -9.05
N GLY A 166 2.38 -14.42 -9.02
CA GLY A 166 3.05 -13.15 -9.24
C GLY A 166 2.69 -12.07 -8.21
N PRO A 167 3.05 -10.81 -8.51
CA PRO A 167 2.66 -9.65 -7.70
C PRO A 167 1.15 -9.45 -7.68
N ARG A 168 0.60 -9.17 -6.49
CA ARG A 168 -0.85 -9.01 -6.30
C ARG A 168 -1.18 -7.85 -5.40
N ILE A 169 -2.12 -7.00 -5.81
CA ILE A 169 -2.56 -5.87 -4.99
C ILE A 169 -3.34 -6.43 -3.78
N CYS A 170 -2.98 -6.00 -2.58
CA CYS A 170 -3.68 -6.37 -1.35
C CYS A 170 -4.45 -5.20 -0.73
N GLU A 171 -3.98 -3.97 -0.93
CA GLU A 171 -4.62 -2.77 -0.40
C GLU A 171 -4.37 -1.55 -1.30
N VAL A 172 -5.35 -0.66 -1.42
CA VAL A 172 -5.17 0.68 -1.99
C VAL A 172 -5.71 1.69 -0.98
N THR A 173 -4.89 2.68 -0.61
CA THR A 173 -5.20 3.62 0.47
C THR A 173 -4.72 5.01 0.13
N TRP A 174 -5.61 5.99 0.26
CA TRP A 174 -5.19 7.40 0.22
C TRP A 174 -4.34 7.73 1.45
N MET A 175 -3.19 8.37 1.24
CA MET A 175 -2.23 8.62 2.31
C MET A 175 -2.50 9.93 3.05
N GLY A 176 -2.94 10.95 2.33
CA GLY A 176 -3.27 12.25 2.89
C GLY A 176 -2.11 13.00 3.49
N THR A 177 -0.89 12.69 3.08
CA THR A 177 0.36 13.45 3.23
C THR A 177 1.56 12.55 2.93
N GLY A 178 2.64 13.16 2.41
CA GLY A 178 3.98 12.57 2.28
C GLY A 178 4.71 12.23 3.60
N ASP A 179 4.02 12.25 4.74
CA ASP A 179 4.53 11.97 6.10
C ASP A 179 5.33 10.66 6.21
N ARG A 180 5.05 9.73 5.30
CA ARG A 180 5.66 8.40 5.24
C ARG A 180 6.85 8.29 4.30
N LEU A 181 7.22 9.37 3.62
CA LEU A 181 8.50 9.48 2.97
C LEU A 181 9.59 9.59 4.05
N PRO A 182 10.76 8.94 3.86
CA PRO A 182 11.94 9.27 4.65
C PRO A 182 12.12 10.79 4.70
N LYS A 183 12.45 11.35 5.87
CA LYS A 183 12.60 12.81 6.05
C LYS A 183 13.53 13.44 5.01
N GLN A 184 14.55 12.70 4.58
CA GLN A 184 15.51 13.12 3.56
C GLN A 184 14.88 13.29 2.16
N LEU A 185 13.79 12.57 1.87
CA LEU A 185 13.04 12.63 0.61
C LEU A 185 11.84 13.60 0.67
N GLN A 186 11.51 14.15 1.84
CA GLN A 186 10.47 15.18 1.97
C GLN A 186 10.98 16.57 1.57
N LEU A 187 12.29 16.81 1.67
CA LEU A 187 12.91 18.11 1.38
C LEU A 187 12.86 18.49 -0.12
N PRO A 188 13.06 17.58 -1.10
CA PRO A 188 13.05 17.95 -2.52
C PRO A 188 11.65 18.09 -3.13
N VAL A 189 10.58 17.66 -2.43
CA VAL A 189 9.20 17.71 -2.95
C VAL A 189 8.49 19.03 -2.57
N ALA A 190 9.15 19.86 -1.73
CA ALA A 190 8.63 21.13 -1.22
C ALA A 190 9.23 22.37 -1.91
N GLU A 191 10.04 22.19 -2.95
CA GLU A 191 10.56 23.25 -3.84
C GLU A 191 9.95 23.12 -5.24
#